data_AF-A0A929DEG4-F1
#
_entry.id   AF-A0A929DEG4-F1
#
_cell.length_a   1.000
_cell.length_b   1.000
_cell.length_c   1.000
_cell.angle_alpha   90.00
_cell.angle_beta   90.00
_cell.angle_gamma   90.00
#
_symmetry.space_group_name_H-M   'P 1'
#
loop_
_entity.id
_entity.type
_entity.pdbx_description
1 polymer ?
#
loop_
_entity_poly.entity_id
_entity_poly.type
_entity_poly.pdbx_seq_one_letter_code
_entity_poly.pdbx_strand_id
1 'polypeptide(L)'
;IPRNRAPLFIAQVDPDLLCVLKTTERVLIPERGAMMGNFGVTTINEKETWVTVGENMHPKENLHRGADGSVFAARILWSKPNRTNIK
;
A
#
# COMPACT_ATOMS: atom_id res chain seq x y z
N ILE A 1 -19.75 0.64 -6.62
CA ILE A 1 -19.44 -0.43 -5.63
C ILE A 1 -18.45 0.14 -4.62
N PRO A 2 -18.78 0.23 -3.32
CA PRO A 2 -17.84 0.59 -2.27
C PRO A 2 -16.69 -0.42 -2.23
N ARG A 3 -15.44 0.04 -2.15
CA ARG A 3 -14.27 -0.85 -2.03
C ARG A 3 -13.57 -0.58 -0.72
N ASN A 4 -13.34 -1.63 0.06
CA ASN A 4 -12.49 -1.53 1.24
C ASN A 4 -11.04 -1.38 0.78
N ARG A 5 -10.55 -0.14 0.79
CA ARG A 5 -9.22 0.23 0.25
C ARG A 5 -8.23 0.67 1.33
N ALA A 6 -8.62 0.55 2.60
CA ALA A 6 -7.76 0.78 3.74
C ALA A 6 -8.04 -0.30 4.81
N PRO A 7 -7.05 -0.67 5.63
CA PRO A 7 -5.64 -0.33 5.46
C PRO A 7 -5.05 -1.01 4.21
N LEU A 8 -3.90 -0.52 3.74
CA LEU A 8 -3.15 -1.19 2.69
C LEU A 8 -2.21 -2.21 3.33
N PHE A 9 -2.33 -3.48 2.92
CA PHE A 9 -1.50 -4.57 3.43
C PHE A 9 -0.39 -4.95 2.45
N ILE A 10 0.70 -5.50 2.97
CA ILE A 10 1.75 -6.19 2.21
C ILE A 10 1.97 -7.58 2.79
N ALA A 11 2.14 -8.57 1.93
CA ALA A 11 2.44 -9.95 2.30
C ALA A 11 3.32 -10.61 1.23
N GLN A 12 4.00 -11.69 1.59
CA GLN A 12 4.69 -12.55 0.63
C GLN A 12 3.68 -13.41 -0.13
N VAL A 13 4.01 -13.71 -1.38
CA VAL A 13 3.25 -14.63 -2.24
C VAL A 13 4.02 -15.95 -2.31
N ASP A 14 3.28 -17.06 -2.21
CA ASP A 14 3.76 -18.39 -2.58
C ASP A 14 3.53 -18.57 -4.09
N PRO A 15 4.60 -18.65 -4.91
CA PRO A 15 4.46 -18.75 -6.37
C PRO A 15 4.02 -20.14 -6.84
N ASP A 16 4.16 -21.18 -6.03
CA ASP A 16 3.78 -22.55 -6.39
C ASP A 16 2.30 -22.78 -6.08
N LEU A 17 1.85 -22.31 -4.91
CA LEU A 17 0.46 -22.41 -4.47
C LEU A 17 -0.42 -21.26 -4.95
N LEU A 18 0.17 -20.22 -5.56
CA LEU A 18 -0.50 -19.02 -6.08
C LEU A 18 -1.36 -18.31 -5.04
N CYS A 19 -0.87 -18.26 -3.79
CA CYS A 19 -1.60 -17.68 -2.66
C CYS A 19 -0.74 -16.69 -1.85
N VAL A 20 -1.39 -15.88 -1.02
CA VAL A 20 -0.69 -14.99 -0.09
C VAL A 20 -0.41 -15.71 1.23
N LEU A 21 0.81 -15.57 1.74
CA LEU A 21 1.21 -16.14 3.02
C LEU A 21 0.71 -15.24 4.16
N LYS A 22 -0.44 -15.57 4.74
CA LYS A 22 -1.11 -14.75 5.78
C LYS A 22 -0.21 -14.42 6.98
N THR A 23 0.68 -15.33 7.37
CA THR A 23 1.64 -15.14 8.47
C THR A 23 2.66 -14.03 8.21
N THR A 24 2.84 -13.61 6.96
CA THR A 24 3.75 -12.54 6.55
C THR A 24 3.05 -11.20 6.34
N GLU A 25 1.73 -11.17 6.48
CA GLU A 25 0.93 -9.97 6.27
C GLU A 25 1.28 -8.88 7.28
N ARG A 26 1.45 -7.65 6.78
CA ARG A 26 1.70 -6.45 7.58
C ARG A 26 0.89 -5.30 7.03
N VAL A 27 0.48 -4.39 7.92
CA VAL A 27 -0.06 -3.10 7.51
C VAL A 27 1.07 -2.26 6.93
N LEU A 28 0.97 -1.91 5.65
CA LEU A 28 1.90 -1.02 4.95
C LEU A 28 1.49 0.45 5.12
N ILE A 29 0.19 0.73 5.00
CA ILE A 29 -0.39 2.07 5.23
C ILE A 29 -1.62 1.90 6.13
N PRO A 30 -1.66 2.54 7.31
CA PRO A 30 -2.74 2.35 8.27
C PRO A 30 -4.05 2.97 7.80
N GLU A 31 -5.17 2.47 8.31
CA GLU A 31 -6.48 3.08 8.08
C GLU A 31 -6.69 4.24 9.04
N ARG A 32 -7.01 5.43 8.49
CA ARG A 32 -7.41 6.63 9.25
C ARG A 32 -8.92 6.90 9.19
N GLY A 33 -9.70 5.96 8.65
CA GLY A 33 -11.13 6.12 8.35
C GLY A 33 -11.42 6.65 6.94
N ALA A 34 -10.42 7.19 6.25
CA ALA A 34 -10.49 7.62 4.86
C ALA A 34 -10.35 6.45 3.87
N MET A 35 -11.17 6.45 2.81
CA MET A 35 -10.94 5.58 1.66
C MET A 35 -9.67 6.02 0.92
N MET A 36 -8.78 5.11 0.56
CA MET A 36 -7.60 5.42 -0.25
C MET A 36 -7.87 5.28 -1.76
N GLY A 37 -7.08 5.94 -2.59
CA GLY A 37 -7.13 5.85 -4.05
C GLY A 37 -6.50 4.57 -4.62
N ASN A 38 -6.07 4.62 -5.88
CA ASN A 38 -5.12 3.65 -6.42
C ASN A 38 -3.72 3.99 -5.91
N PHE A 39 -2.91 2.97 -5.63
CA PHE A 39 -1.55 3.16 -5.17
C PHE A 39 -0.55 2.96 -6.30
N GLY A 40 0.56 3.69 -6.23
CA GLY A 40 1.74 3.49 -7.06
C GLY A 40 2.78 2.67 -6.32
N VAL A 41 3.56 1.87 -7.04
CA VAL A 41 4.71 1.14 -6.50
C VAL A 41 5.91 1.44 -7.39
N THR A 42 6.99 1.94 -6.79
CA THR A 42 8.20 2.30 -7.52
C THR A 42 9.42 1.76 -6.80
N THR A 43 10.24 0.97 -7.50
CA THR A 43 11.59 0.62 -7.03
C THR A 43 12.46 1.86 -7.16
N ILE A 44 13.00 2.35 -6.05
CA ILE A 44 13.89 3.52 -6.05
C ILE A 44 15.33 3.07 -6.30
N ASN A 45 15.74 2.01 -5.62
CA ASN A 45 17.01 1.32 -5.80
C ASN A 45 16.88 -0.11 -5.24
N GLU A 46 17.95 -0.91 -5.32
CA GLU A 46 17.91 -2.31 -4.85
C GLU A 46 17.59 -2.45 -3.35
N LYS A 47 17.78 -1.40 -2.53
CA LYS A 47 17.56 -1.47 -1.08
C LYS A 47 16.16 -0.99 -0.67
N GLU A 48 15.44 -0.30 -1.54
CA GLU A 48 14.12 0.22 -1.19
C GLU A 48 13.11 0.31 -2.34
N THR A 49 11.86 0.04 -1.98
CA THR A 49 10.69 0.24 -2.83
C THR A 49 9.71 1.17 -2.10
N TRP A 50 9.15 2.12 -2.83
CA TRP A 50 8.20 3.07 -2.27
C TRP A 50 6.79 2.76 -2.78
N VAL A 51 5.83 2.85 -1.87
CA VAL A 51 4.41 2.74 -2.19
C VAL A 51 3.73 4.05 -1.85
N THR A 52 3.07 4.66 -2.82
CA THR A 52 2.39 5.94 -2.66
C THR A 52 0.89 5.80 -2.86
N VAL A 53 0.09 6.51 -2.06
CA VAL A 53 -1.37 6.55 -2.22
C VAL A 53 -1.93 7.84 -1.63
N GLY A 54 -2.96 8.39 -2.27
CA GLY A 54 -3.72 9.53 -1.74
C GLY A 54 -5.03 9.10 -1.10
N GLU A 55 -5.47 9.82 -0.08
CA GLU A 55 -6.84 9.71 0.42
C GLU A 55 -7.85 10.23 -0.61
N ASN A 56 -8.98 9.55 -0.71
CA ASN A 56 -10.10 9.95 -1.52
C ASN A 56 -11.06 10.82 -0.69
N MET A 57 -11.14 12.10 -1.00
CA MET A 57 -12.04 13.05 -0.33
C MET A 57 -13.49 13.03 -0.86
N HIS A 58 -13.80 12.20 -1.87
CA HIS A 58 -15.13 12.12 -2.48
C HIS A 58 -15.78 10.74 -2.25
N PRO A 59 -17.08 10.67 -1.92
CA PRO A 59 -18.00 11.80 -1.70
C PRO A 59 -17.78 12.48 -0.33
N LYS A 60 -18.49 13.59 -0.04
CA LYS A 60 -18.25 14.47 1.14
C LYS A 60 -18.23 13.69 2.46
N GLU A 61 -18.92 12.56 2.52
CA GLU A 61 -18.96 11.65 3.68
C GLU A 61 -17.56 11.15 4.07
N ASN A 62 -16.62 11.07 3.13
CA ASN A 62 -15.24 10.67 3.44
C ASN A 62 -14.54 11.72 4.33
N LEU A 63 -14.88 13.00 4.22
CA LEU A 63 -14.34 14.05 5.10
C LEU A 63 -14.77 13.82 6.55
N HIS A 64 -16.02 13.40 6.78
CA HIS A 64 -16.52 13.06 8.12
C HIS A 64 -15.85 11.82 8.70
N ARG A 65 -15.29 10.95 7.85
CA ARG A 65 -14.50 9.78 8.26
C ARG A 65 -13.01 10.08 8.45
N GLY A 66 -12.61 11.36 8.38
CA GLY A 66 -11.24 11.79 8.65
C GLY A 66 -10.36 11.96 7.42
N ALA A 67 -10.91 11.88 6.19
CA ALA A 67 -10.15 12.22 4.99
C ALA A 67 -9.81 13.71 4.97
N ASP A 68 -8.52 14.02 4.85
CA ASP A 68 -8.00 15.40 4.78
C ASP A 68 -7.21 15.65 3.49
N GLY A 69 -7.18 14.67 2.59
CA GLY A 69 -6.43 14.76 1.33
C GLY A 69 -4.96 14.38 1.49
N SER A 70 -4.58 13.76 2.60
CA SER A 70 -3.21 13.29 2.82
C SER A 70 -2.73 12.35 1.70
N VAL A 71 -1.44 12.48 1.38
CA VAL A 71 -0.70 11.56 0.51
C VAL A 71 0.32 10.82 1.34
N PHE A 72 0.24 9.50 1.32
CA PHE A 72 1.18 8.62 1.99
C PHE A 72 2.30 8.20 1.05
N ALA A 73 3.51 8.10 1.60
CA ALA A 73 4.66 7.44 0.98
C ALA A 73 5.25 6.45 1.98
N ALA A 74 4.97 5.16 1.80
CA ALA A 74 5.53 4.10 2.61
C ALA A 74 6.83 3.57 1.99
N ARG A 75 7.87 3.46 2.81
CA ARG A 75 9.18 2.94 2.39
C ARG A 75 9.30 1.49 2.84
N ILE A 76 9.47 0.59 1.88
CA ILE A 76 9.85 -0.80 2.14
C ILE A 76 11.37 -0.86 2.08
N LEU A 77 12.00 -1.15 3.21
CA LEU A 77 13.44 -1.35 3.31
C LEU A 77 13.74 -2.85 3.20
N TRP A 78 14.48 -3.24 2.18
CA TRP A 78 14.77 -4.64 1.91
C TRP A 78 16.00 -5.12 2.66
N SER A 79 15.88 -6.24 3.38
CA SER A 79 17.01 -6.89 4.05
C SER A 79 17.96 -7.60 3.07
N LYS A 80 17.48 -7.90 1.86
CA LYS A 80 18.25 -8.40 0.73
C LYS A 80 17.97 -7.52 -0.49
N PRO A 81 18.98 -7.19 -1.32
CA PRO A 81 18.77 -6.37 -2.52
C PRO A 81 17.63 -6.90 -3.40
N ASN A 82 16.61 -6.07 -3.64
CA ASN A 82 15.54 -6.34 -4.56
C ASN A 82 16.02 -6.11 -6.00
N ARG A 83 16.30 -7.21 -6.71
CA ARG A 83 16.86 -7.22 -8.07
C ARG A 83 15.80 -7.36 -9.16
N THR A 84 14.51 -7.20 -8.85
CA THR A 84 13.49 -7.10 -9.90
C THR A 84 13.88 -5.99 -10.86
N ASN A 85 14.14 -6.36 -12.12
CA ASN A 85 14.73 -5.54 -13.18
C ASN A 85 14.36 -4.06 -13.07
N ILE A 86 15.32 -3.26 -12.62
CA ILE A 86 15.31 -1.81 -12.80
C ILE A 86 15.42 -1.64 -14.32
N LYS A 87 14.31 -1.30 -14.97
CA LYS A 87 14.35 -0.85 -16.38
C LYS A 87 14.96 0.53 -16.46
#